data_AF-L0JYF0-F1
#
_entry.id   AF-L0JYF0-F1
#
_cell.length_a   1.000
_cell.length_b   1.000
_cell.length_c   1.000
_cell.angle_alpha   90.00
_cell.angle_beta   90.00
_cell.angle_gamma   90.00
#
_symmetry.space_group_name_H-M   'P 1'
#
loop_
_entity.id
_entity.type
_entity.pdbx_description
1 polymer ?
#
loop_
_entity_poly.entity_id
_entity_poly.type
_entity_poly.pdbx_seq_one_letter_code
_entity_poly.pdbx_strand_id
1 'polypeptide(L)'
;MGTRYEEGDVVATPNGRGVVAAVLTDSVEFPQEGDELTDVSASDDQPAYVVGLEDVGSAVYRASALETSDLEDEDATRETDDEALTEVVDEDVNGLDGLPEGWDRDSVLEYWSSIGGSWKSCVDDLTDEFEEERAKEHCSAMKDEVIRSERWRNRF
;
A
#
# COMPACT_ATOMS: atom_id res chain seq x y z
N MET A 1 6.65 -16.92 -12.69
CA MET A 1 7.69 -15.97 -12.25
C MET A 1 7.25 -15.42 -10.90
N GLY A 2 8.16 -15.21 -9.96
CA GLY A 2 7.84 -14.60 -8.66
C GLY A 2 8.11 -13.10 -8.71
N THR A 3 7.26 -12.31 -8.06
CA THR A 3 7.50 -10.89 -7.82
C THR A 3 8.70 -10.76 -6.87
N ARG A 4 9.44 -9.64 -6.95
CA ARG A 4 10.61 -9.43 -6.09
C ARG A 4 10.22 -9.10 -4.65
N TYR A 5 9.06 -8.46 -4.51
CA TYR A 5 8.43 -8.07 -3.26
C TYR A 5 7.00 -8.61 -3.25
N GLU A 6 6.42 -8.79 -2.07
CA GLU A 6 5.06 -9.27 -1.90
C GLU A 6 4.21 -8.21 -1.19
N GLU A 7 2.89 -8.36 -1.22
CA GLU A 7 1.99 -7.55 -0.39
C GLU A 7 2.42 -7.67 1.08
N GLY A 8 2.54 -6.54 1.79
CA GLY A 8 2.98 -6.47 3.18
C GLY A 8 4.49 -6.34 3.39
N ASP A 9 5.31 -6.49 2.35
CA ASP A 9 6.75 -6.23 2.45
C ASP A 9 7.02 -4.77 2.80
N VAL A 10 7.94 -4.58 3.74
CA VAL A 10 8.44 -3.25 4.10
C VAL A 10 9.60 -2.91 3.16
N VAL A 11 9.51 -1.76 2.52
CA VAL A 11 10.45 -1.33 1.49
C VAL A 11 10.87 0.13 1.70
N ALA A 12 12.15 0.38 1.47
CA ALA A 12 12.68 1.72 1.32
C ALA A 12 12.36 2.25 -0.08
N THR A 13 11.85 3.49 -0.13
CA THR A 13 11.57 4.21 -1.37
C THR A 13 12.29 5.57 -1.37
N PRO A 14 12.42 6.24 -2.53
CA PRO A 14 12.99 7.58 -2.60
C PRO A 14 12.21 8.61 -1.77
N ASN A 15 10.90 8.40 -1.59
CA ASN A 15 10.02 9.29 -0.84
C ASN A 15 9.90 8.91 0.64
N GLY A 16 10.73 7.98 1.12
CA GLY A 16 10.73 7.48 2.50
C GLY A 16 10.37 6.00 2.58
N ARG A 17 10.16 5.52 3.81
CA ARG A 17 9.75 4.13 4.06
C ARG A 17 8.28 3.94 3.72
N GLY A 18 7.94 2.75 3.21
CA GLY A 18 6.55 2.33 3.09
C GLY A 18 6.37 0.82 3.08
N VAL A 19 5.11 0.40 2.99
CA VAL A 19 4.69 -0.99 2.90
C VAL A 19 4.04 -1.24 1.55
N VAL A 20 4.39 -2.36 0.90
CA VAL A 20 3.75 -2.78 -0.35
C VAL A 20 2.29 -3.10 -0.06
N ALA A 21 1.40 -2.26 -0.55
CA ALA A 21 -0.05 -2.36 -0.37
C ALA A 21 -0.72 -3.26 -1.42
N ALA A 22 -0.12 -3.32 -2.62
CA ALA A 22 -0.61 -4.14 -3.72
C ALA A 22 0.51 -4.39 -4.73
N VAL A 23 0.49 -5.57 -5.36
CA VAL A 23 1.36 -5.88 -6.51
C VAL A 23 0.51 -5.97 -7.76
N LEU A 24 0.86 -5.14 -8.75
CA LEU A 24 0.19 -5.06 -10.04
C LEU A 24 0.99 -5.87 -11.05
N THR A 25 0.37 -6.92 -11.61
CA THR A 25 0.91 -7.72 -12.70
C THR A 25 0.29 -7.39 -14.04
N ASP A 26 -0.66 -6.45 -14.06
CA ASP A 26 -1.39 -6.03 -15.25
C ASP A 26 -1.42 -4.51 -15.30
N SER A 27 -1.50 -3.97 -16.51
CA SER A 27 -1.54 -2.52 -16.71
C SER A 27 -2.84 -1.96 -16.16
N VAL A 28 -2.72 -0.95 -15.29
CA VAL A 28 -3.86 -0.30 -14.61
C VAL A 28 -3.62 1.19 -14.54
N GLU A 29 -4.69 1.99 -14.55
CA GLU A 29 -4.54 3.44 -14.36
C GLU A 29 -4.57 3.73 -12.86
N PHE A 30 -3.51 4.30 -12.28
CA PHE A 30 -3.48 4.65 -10.85
C PHE A 30 -4.07 6.05 -10.65
N PRO A 31 -5.09 6.22 -9.80
CA PRO A 31 -5.65 7.54 -9.51
C PRO A 31 -4.59 8.42 -8.83
N GLN A 32 -4.37 9.62 -9.37
CA GLN A 32 -3.49 10.62 -8.79
C GLN A 32 -4.27 11.61 -7.93
N GLU A 33 -3.57 12.52 -7.26
CA GLU A 33 -4.20 13.66 -6.58
C GLU A 33 -5.13 14.42 -7.55
N GLY A 34 -6.38 14.68 -7.13
CA GLY A 34 -7.36 15.39 -7.97
C GLY A 34 -8.29 14.47 -8.76
N ASP A 35 -8.43 14.65 -10.08
CA ASP A 35 -9.24 13.80 -10.98
C ASP A 35 -8.38 13.15 -12.09
N GLU A 36 -7.06 13.13 -11.88
CA GLU A 36 -6.09 12.63 -12.85
C GLU A 36 -5.85 11.13 -12.66
N LEU A 37 -5.65 10.42 -13.77
CA LEU A 37 -5.33 8.99 -13.79
C LEU A 37 -4.01 8.82 -14.53
N THR A 38 -3.05 8.11 -13.92
CA THR A 38 -1.76 7.80 -14.53
C THR A 38 -1.72 6.34 -14.98
N ASP A 39 -1.48 6.10 -16.26
CA ASP A 39 -1.31 4.75 -16.79
C ASP A 39 -0.04 4.07 -16.23
N VAL A 40 -0.23 3.07 -15.37
CA VAL A 40 0.85 2.23 -14.86
C VAL A 40 0.96 0.99 -15.73
N SER A 41 2.06 0.90 -16.48
CA SER A 41 2.39 -0.29 -17.25
C SER A 41 3.01 -1.35 -16.34
N ALA A 42 2.26 -2.43 -16.09
CA ALA A 42 2.73 -3.60 -15.36
C ALA A 42 2.42 -4.90 -16.13
N SER A 43 3.24 -5.92 -15.89
CA SER A 43 3.18 -7.25 -16.51
C SER A 43 3.79 -8.29 -15.57
N ASP A 44 3.52 -9.59 -15.75
CA ASP A 44 4.15 -10.66 -14.94
C ASP A 44 5.69 -10.59 -14.91
N ASP A 45 6.33 -10.17 -16.01
CA ASP A 45 7.78 -10.01 -16.12
C ASP A 45 8.29 -8.69 -15.51
N GLN A 46 7.42 -7.68 -15.39
CA GLN A 46 7.73 -6.34 -14.88
C GLN A 46 6.55 -5.85 -14.03
N PRO A 47 6.37 -6.42 -12.83
CA PRO A 47 5.30 -5.99 -11.93
C PRO A 47 5.56 -4.57 -11.40
N ALA A 48 4.48 -3.86 -11.11
CA ALA A 48 4.49 -2.58 -10.42
C ALA A 48 3.99 -2.75 -8.98
N TYR A 49 4.52 -1.97 -8.05
CA TYR A 49 4.29 -2.12 -6.61
C TYR A 49 3.68 -0.85 -6.08
N VAL A 50 2.47 -0.94 -5.55
CA VAL A 50 1.83 0.17 -4.85
C VAL A 50 2.39 0.17 -3.44
N VAL A 51 3.04 1.26 -3.04
CA VAL A 51 3.65 1.39 -1.71
C VAL A 51 2.95 2.52 -0.96
N GLY A 52 2.35 2.18 0.19
CA GLY A 52 1.84 3.15 1.15
C GLY A 52 3.00 3.67 1.98
N LEU A 53 3.32 4.96 1.86
CA LEU A 53 4.44 5.58 2.56
C LEU A 53 4.01 5.98 3.97
N GLU A 54 4.90 5.86 4.94
CA GLU A 54 4.62 6.18 6.35
C GLU A 54 4.31 7.68 6.50
N ASP A 55 5.17 8.55 5.95
CA ASP A 55 5.07 10.00 6.06
C ASP A 55 4.07 10.64 5.07
N VAL A 56 3.99 10.15 3.83
CA VAL A 56 3.30 10.85 2.73
C VAL A 56 2.58 9.90 1.77
N GLY A 57 1.30 9.64 2.00
CA GLY A 57 0.43 9.11 0.94
C GLY A 57 0.79 7.70 0.46
N SER A 58 0.51 7.42 -0.81
CA SER A 58 1.00 6.23 -1.50
C SER A 58 1.47 6.56 -2.92
N ALA A 59 2.40 5.76 -3.45
CA ALA A 59 2.86 5.89 -4.82
C ALA A 59 3.19 4.52 -5.40
N VAL A 60 3.27 4.46 -6.73
CA VAL A 60 3.63 3.24 -7.45
C VAL A 60 5.10 3.26 -7.79
N TYR A 61 5.78 2.16 -7.51
CA TYR A 61 7.20 1.98 -7.75
C TYR A 61 7.48 0.73 -8.56
N ARG A 62 8.67 0.67 -9.16
CA ARG A 62 9.21 -0.57 -9.72
C ARG A 62 10.07 -1.28 -8.69
N ALA A 63 10.23 -2.59 -8.87
CA ALA A 63 11.17 -3.38 -8.07
C ALA A 63 12.64 -2.89 -8.12
N SER A 64 13.00 -2.05 -9.10
CA SER A 64 14.29 -1.38 -9.19
C SER A 64 14.40 -0.13 -8.30
N ALA A 65 13.27 0.54 -8.06
CA ALA A 65 13.17 1.74 -7.21
C ALA A 65 13.01 1.41 -5.72
N LEU A 66 12.68 0.15 -5.41
CA LEU A 66 12.46 -0.36 -4.07
C LEU A 66 13.65 -1.17 -3.58
N GLU A 67 14.01 -0.98 -2.33
CA GLU A 67 15.00 -1.77 -1.61
C GLU A 67 14.34 -2.43 -0.40
N THR A 68 14.57 -3.73 -0.18
CA THR A 68 14.05 -4.42 1.02
C THR A 68 14.63 -3.75 2.27
N SER A 69 13.79 -3.46 3.26
CA SER A 69 14.22 -2.82 4.50
C SER A 69 13.33 -3.25 5.64
N ASP A 70 13.91 -3.47 6.81
CA ASP A 70 13.16 -3.77 8.03
C ASP A 70 12.65 -2.49 8.69
N LEU A 71 11.54 -2.55 9.44
CA LEU A 71 10.99 -1.41 10.19
C LEU A 71 11.94 -0.87 11.28
N GLU A 72 12.93 -1.65 11.71
CA GLU A 72 13.90 -1.25 12.73
C GLU A 72 15.09 -0.46 12.16
N ASP A 73 15.25 -0.39 10.84
CA ASP A 73 16.41 0.25 10.19
C ASP A 73 16.22 1.78 10.02
N GLU A 74 16.78 2.61 10.90
CA GLU A 74 16.71 4.08 10.80
C GLU A 74 17.42 4.68 9.56
N ASP A 75 18.11 3.86 8.73
CA ASP A 75 18.91 4.30 7.56
C ASP A 75 18.20 4.02 6.21
N ALA A 76 16.90 3.72 6.21
CA ALA A 76 16.12 3.31 5.04
C ALA A 76 15.79 4.45 4.03
N THR A 77 16.54 5.55 4.03
CA THR A 77 16.44 6.64 3.04
C THR A 77 17.60 6.60 2.05
N ARG A 78 17.99 5.41 1.59
CA ARG A 78 18.94 5.32 0.47
C ARG A 78 18.28 5.96 -0.75
N GLU A 79 18.90 7.02 -1.26
CA GLU A 79 18.57 7.63 -2.55
C GLU A 79 18.59 6.52 -3.62
N THR A 80 17.43 5.89 -3.87
CA THR A 80 17.26 4.99 -5.00
C THR A 80 17.17 5.86 -6.25
N ASP A 81 18.01 5.57 -7.23
CA ASP A 81 18.23 6.38 -8.45
C ASP A 81 16.99 6.41 -9.39
N ASP A 82 15.95 5.62 -9.09
CA ASP A 82 14.72 5.49 -9.87
C ASP A 82 13.57 6.26 -9.19
N GLU A 83 12.93 7.16 -9.93
CA GLU A 83 11.72 7.88 -9.51
C GLU A 83 10.48 6.95 -9.49
N ALA A 84 9.50 7.33 -8.66
CA ALA A 84 8.18 6.70 -8.66
C ALA A 84 7.55 6.72 -10.07
N LEU A 85 6.80 5.68 -10.41
CA LEU A 85 6.02 5.63 -11.66
C LEU A 85 4.84 6.59 -11.65
N THR A 86 4.41 7.01 -10.45
CA THR A 86 3.32 7.92 -10.21
C THR A 86 3.75 8.98 -9.21
N GLU A 87 3.01 10.09 -9.16
CA GLU A 87 3.17 11.03 -8.07
C GLU A 87 2.67 10.41 -6.75
N VAL A 88 3.09 11.00 -5.64
CA VAL A 88 2.63 10.61 -4.31
C VAL A 88 1.21 11.12 -4.13
N VAL A 89 0.29 10.19 -3.85
CA VAL A 89 -1.14 10.45 -3.70
C VAL A 89 -1.51 10.53 -2.24
N ASP A 90 -2.03 11.68 -1.84
CA ASP A 90 -2.31 12.03 -0.45
C ASP A 90 -3.73 12.60 -0.30
N GLU A 91 -4.77 11.82 -0.59
CA GLU A 91 -6.14 12.37 -0.65
C GLU A 91 -6.81 12.63 0.71
N ASP A 92 -6.05 12.72 1.82
CA ASP A 92 -6.56 12.89 3.20
C ASP A 92 -7.83 12.04 3.47
N VAL A 93 -7.76 10.77 3.09
CA VAL A 93 -8.89 9.85 3.26
C VAL A 93 -9.07 9.54 4.73
N ASN A 94 -10.33 9.48 5.16
CA ASN A 94 -10.67 9.20 6.55
C ASN A 94 -10.86 7.68 6.75
N GLY A 95 -9.85 6.89 6.39
CA GLY A 95 -9.87 5.43 6.60
C GLY A 95 -9.94 5.08 8.08
N LEU A 96 -9.24 5.86 8.92
CA LEU A 96 -9.27 5.73 10.39
C LEU A 96 -10.66 5.89 11.01
N ASP A 97 -11.59 6.66 10.41
CA ASP A 97 -12.95 6.85 10.96
C ASP A 97 -13.79 5.56 10.90
N GLY A 98 -13.43 4.66 9.97
CA GLY A 98 -13.99 3.32 9.87
C GLY A 98 -13.35 2.30 10.80
N LEU A 99 -12.29 2.67 11.53
CA LEU A 99 -11.56 1.78 12.45
C LEU A 99 -11.90 2.06 13.91
N PRO A 100 -11.63 1.11 14.83
CA PRO A 100 -11.80 1.34 16.26
C PRO A 100 -11.03 2.57 16.75
N GLU A 101 -11.52 3.25 17.78
CA GLU A 101 -10.80 4.37 18.40
C GLU A 101 -9.39 3.94 18.87
N GLY A 102 -8.36 4.67 18.43
CA GLY A 102 -6.95 4.40 18.79
C GLY A 102 -6.10 3.75 17.70
N TRP A 103 -6.63 3.59 16.49
CA TRP A 103 -5.84 3.24 15.31
C TRP A 103 -5.25 4.49 14.68
N ASP A 104 -3.92 4.53 14.57
CA ASP A 104 -3.18 5.54 13.82
C ASP A 104 -2.60 4.92 12.54
N ARG A 105 -2.16 5.77 11.59
CA ARG A 105 -1.58 5.34 10.31
C ARG A 105 -0.45 4.32 10.49
N ASP A 106 0.42 4.56 11.46
CA ASP A 106 1.53 3.70 11.81
C ASP A 106 1.06 2.30 12.24
N SER A 107 0.04 2.25 13.11
CA SER A 107 -0.59 1.00 13.55
C SER A 107 -1.27 0.24 12.41
N VAL A 108 -1.89 0.96 11.47
CA VAL A 108 -2.48 0.34 10.28
C VAL A 108 -1.39 -0.27 9.40
N LEU A 109 -0.30 0.46 9.12
CA LEU A 109 0.80 -0.03 8.30
C LEU A 109 1.52 -1.22 8.94
N GLU A 110 1.78 -1.16 10.25
CA GLU A 110 2.39 -2.25 11.02
C GLU A 110 1.50 -3.50 10.99
N TYR A 111 0.21 -3.34 11.30
CA TYR A 111 -0.74 -4.45 11.25
C TYR A 111 -0.83 -5.03 9.84
N TRP A 112 -0.97 -4.17 8.83
CA TRP A 112 -1.04 -4.56 7.42
C TRP A 112 0.19 -5.35 7.01
N SER A 113 1.40 -4.88 7.35
CA SER A 113 2.63 -5.65 7.10
C SER A 113 2.62 -6.99 7.84
N SER A 114 2.21 -7.03 9.11
CA SER A 114 2.18 -8.24 9.93
C SER A 114 1.27 -9.34 9.38
N ILE A 115 0.18 -9.00 8.69
CA ILE A 115 -0.75 -9.96 8.08
C ILE A 115 -0.36 -10.33 6.63
N GLY A 116 0.77 -9.84 6.12
CA GLY A 116 1.18 -10.03 4.73
C GLY A 116 0.44 -9.11 3.74
N GLY A 117 0.02 -7.94 4.22
CA GLY A 117 -0.41 -6.75 3.48
C GLY A 117 -1.42 -6.93 2.36
N SER A 118 -2.25 -7.96 2.45
CA SER A 118 -3.31 -8.19 1.48
C SER A 118 -4.66 -8.04 2.15
N TRP A 119 -5.62 -7.49 1.39
CA TRP A 119 -7.01 -7.37 1.85
C TRP A 119 -7.59 -8.75 2.22
N LYS A 120 -7.20 -9.79 1.49
CA LYS A 120 -7.63 -11.17 1.77
C LYS A 120 -7.10 -11.67 3.10
N SER A 121 -5.82 -11.45 3.39
CA SER A 121 -5.24 -11.82 4.69
C SER A 121 -5.89 -11.04 5.83
N CYS A 122 -6.16 -9.75 5.61
CA CYS A 122 -6.83 -8.90 6.58
C CYS A 122 -8.22 -9.45 6.90
N VAL A 123 -9.00 -9.79 5.88
CA VAL A 123 -10.34 -10.35 6.06
C VAL A 123 -10.26 -11.71 6.71
N ASP A 124 -9.33 -12.59 6.33
CA ASP A 124 -9.15 -13.92 6.93
C ASP A 124 -8.85 -13.82 8.43
N ASP A 125 -7.94 -12.92 8.82
CA ASP A 125 -7.56 -12.69 10.23
C ASP A 125 -8.72 -12.06 11.03
N LEU A 126 -9.33 -10.99 10.50
CA LEU A 126 -10.42 -10.29 11.19
C LEU A 126 -11.74 -11.06 11.16
N THR A 127 -11.94 -12.03 10.28
CA THR A 127 -13.17 -12.85 10.26
C THR A 127 -13.24 -13.80 11.47
N ASP A 128 -12.12 -14.09 12.14
CA ASP A 128 -12.13 -14.87 13.39
C ASP A 128 -12.69 -14.04 14.57
N GLU A 129 -12.44 -12.73 14.58
CA GLU A 129 -12.85 -11.80 15.63
C GLU A 129 -14.15 -11.01 15.31
N PHE A 130 -14.43 -10.75 14.03
CA PHE A 130 -15.57 -10.00 13.53
C PHE A 130 -16.38 -10.80 12.51
N GLU A 131 -17.65 -10.44 12.30
CA GLU A 131 -18.44 -11.01 11.20
C GLU A 131 -17.82 -10.65 9.84
N GLU A 132 -17.91 -11.56 8.85
CA GLU A 132 -17.26 -11.42 7.54
C GLU A 132 -17.55 -10.06 6.86
N GLU A 133 -18.77 -9.54 6.95
CA GLU A 133 -19.13 -8.24 6.38
C GLU A 133 -18.42 -7.07 7.09
N ARG A 134 -18.31 -7.13 8.43
CA ARG A 134 -17.59 -6.16 9.26
C ARG A 134 -16.09 -6.21 9.00
N ALA A 135 -15.52 -7.41 8.89
CA ALA A 135 -14.11 -7.61 8.55
C ALA A 135 -13.79 -6.98 7.18
N LYS A 136 -14.64 -7.19 6.17
CA LYS A 136 -14.50 -6.58 4.84
C LYS A 136 -14.56 -5.05 4.87
N GLU A 137 -15.44 -4.46 5.66
CA GLU A 137 -15.50 -3.00 5.85
C GLU A 137 -14.22 -2.47 6.49
N HIS A 138 -13.78 -3.06 7.61
CA HIS A 138 -12.56 -2.64 8.30
C HIS A 138 -11.31 -2.80 7.43
N CYS A 139 -11.17 -3.93 6.71
CA CYS A 139 -10.04 -4.15 5.81
C CYS A 139 -10.04 -3.22 4.61
N SER A 140 -11.23 -2.86 4.10
CA SER A 140 -11.32 -1.83 3.07
C SER A 140 -10.81 -0.50 3.64
N ALA A 141 -11.31 -0.08 4.80
CA ALA A 141 -10.90 1.16 5.45
C ALA A 141 -9.40 1.21 5.76
N MET A 142 -8.79 0.12 6.23
CA MET A 142 -7.33 0.00 6.38
C MET A 142 -6.62 0.18 5.04
N LYS A 143 -7.08 -0.52 4.00
CA LYS A 143 -6.46 -0.41 2.67
C LYS A 143 -6.56 1.00 2.10
N ASP A 144 -7.68 1.68 2.30
CA ASP A 144 -7.82 3.08 1.88
C ASP A 144 -6.85 3.98 2.63
N GLU A 145 -6.64 3.75 3.92
CA GLU A 145 -5.66 4.49 4.72
C GLU A 145 -4.22 4.24 4.25
N VAL A 146 -3.88 2.97 3.96
CA VAL A 146 -2.56 2.60 3.42
C VAL A 146 -2.32 3.26 2.06
N ILE A 147 -3.33 3.25 1.18
CA ILE A 147 -3.23 3.81 -0.17
C ILE A 147 -3.49 5.33 -0.20
N ARG A 148 -4.04 5.90 0.89
CA ARG A 148 -4.55 7.29 0.95
C ARG A 148 -5.49 7.64 -0.21
N SER A 149 -6.30 6.68 -0.67
CA SER A 149 -7.29 6.91 -1.73
C SER A 149 -8.44 5.90 -1.65
N GLU A 150 -9.67 6.40 -1.53
CA GLU A 150 -10.90 5.59 -1.53
C GLU A 150 -11.27 5.07 -2.93
N ARG A 151 -10.63 5.62 -3.97
CA ARG A 151 -10.87 5.24 -5.37
C ARG A 151 -10.46 3.80 -5.68
N TRP A 152 -9.68 3.19 -4.78
CA TRP A 152 -9.24 1.81 -4.88
C TRP A 152 -10.32 0.79 -4.48
N ARG A 153 -11.33 1.16 -3.68
CA ARG A 153 -12.39 0.26 -3.16
C ARG A 153 -13.17 -0.52 -4.23
N ASN A 154 -13.26 0.01 -5.45
CA ASN A 154 -14.04 -0.61 -6.55
C ASN A 154 -13.17 -1.23 -7.64
N ARG A 155 -11.84 -1.22 -7.51
CA ARG A 155 -10.95 -1.63 -8.60
C ARG A 155 -10.46 -3.08 -8.50
N PHE A 156 -10.59 -3.73 -7.34
CA PHE A 156 -10.14 -5.11 -7.09
C PHE A 156 -10.99 -5.83 -6.06
#